data_AF-A0A6G8RXE0-F1
#
_entry.id   AF-A0A6G8RXE0-F1
#
_cell.length_a   1.000
_cell.length_b   1.000
_cell.length_c   1.000
_cell.angle_alpha   90.00
_cell.angle_beta   90.00
_cell.angle_gamma   90.00
#
_symmetry.space_group_name_H-M   'P 1'
#
loop_
_entity.id
_entity.type
_entity.pdbx_description
1 polymer ?
#
loop_
_entity_poly.entity_id
_entity_poly.type
_entity_poly.pdbx_seq_one_letter_code
_entity_poly.pdbx_strand_id
1 'polypeptide(L)'
;MDIIQCLSPDACLEDEGHFYQGHQEIRNWFTSAMQKYQFQAEPLKIIENQSQHISILTRVSGHFPNSPIQITYQFKLNQNLITHVIIS
;
A
#
# COMPACT_ATOMS: atom_id res chain seq x y z
N MET A 1 4.37 -7.79 -12.18
CA MET A 1 2.93 -7.48 -12.09
C MET A 1 2.82 -6.01 -11.71
N ASP A 2 2.08 -5.21 -12.46
CA ASP A 2 1.96 -3.77 -12.19
C ASP A 2 0.90 -3.57 -11.10
N ILE A 3 1.25 -2.90 -9.99
CA ILE A 3 0.37 -2.67 -8.84
C ILE A 3 -0.95 -2.01 -9.24
N ILE A 4 -0.92 -1.22 -10.31
CA ILE A 4 -2.05 -0.51 -10.87
C ILE A 4 -3.20 -1.44 -11.33
N GLN A 5 -2.91 -2.70 -11.70
CA GLN A 5 -3.93 -3.64 -12.16
C GLN A 5 -4.93 -4.03 -11.06
N CYS A 6 -4.56 -3.85 -9.79
CA CYS A 6 -5.43 -4.17 -8.65
C CYS A 6 -6.23 -2.96 -8.14
N LEU A 7 -6.02 -1.77 -8.71
CA LEU A 7 -6.59 -0.50 -8.25
C LEU A 7 -7.76 -0.06 -9.13
N SER A 8 -8.79 0.55 -8.54
CA SER A 8 -9.78 1.31 -9.31
C SER A 8 -9.12 2.52 -10.00
N PRO A 9 -9.66 3.02 -11.12
CA PRO A 9 -9.07 4.15 -11.86
C PRO A 9 -8.81 5.39 -11.00
N ASP A 10 -9.66 5.58 -9.99
CA ASP A 10 -9.75 6.68 -9.04
C ASP A 10 -9.29 6.30 -7.63
N ALA A 11 -8.57 5.18 -7.47
CA ALA A 11 -8.08 4.72 -6.19
C ALA A 11 -7.22 5.78 -5.50
N CYS A 12 -7.31 5.83 -4.17
CA CYS A 12 -6.50 6.74 -3.36
C CYS A 12 -5.49 5.95 -2.50
N LEU A 13 -4.34 6.58 -2.23
CA LEU A 13 -3.31 6.06 -1.34
C LEU A 13 -2.94 7.16 -0.33
N GLU A 14 -2.95 6.80 0.95
CA GLU A 14 -2.46 7.61 2.05
C GLU A 14 -1.18 6.99 2.64
N ASP A 15 -0.11 7.78 2.69
CA ASP A 15 1.20 7.37 3.21
C ASP A 15 1.92 8.54 3.88
N GLU A 16 2.30 8.41 5.15
CA GLU A 16 3.00 9.45 5.94
C GLU A 16 2.36 10.85 5.85
N GLY A 17 1.02 10.93 5.78
CA GLY A 17 0.28 12.20 5.66
C GLY A 17 0.22 12.78 4.24
N HIS A 18 0.78 12.10 3.25
CA HIS A 18 0.59 12.39 1.83
C HIS A 18 -0.61 11.62 1.28
N PHE A 19 -1.28 12.23 0.31
CA PHE A 19 -2.42 11.67 -0.39
C PHE A 19 -2.12 11.63 -1.90
N TYR A 20 -2.31 10.47 -2.52
CA TYR A 20 -2.09 10.24 -3.95
C TYR A 20 -3.36 9.67 -4.56
N GLN A 21 -3.80 10.24 -5.68
CA GLN A 21 -5.05 9.84 -6.32
C GLN A 21 -4.85 9.40 -7.77
N GLY A 22 -5.46 8.27 -8.09
CA GLY A 22 -5.47 7.68 -9.41
C GLY A 22 -4.16 6.98 -9.78
N HIS A 23 -4.22 6.23 -10.87
CA HIS A 23 -3.13 5.34 -11.29
C HIS A 23 -1.80 6.04 -11.52
N GLN A 24 -1.81 7.27 -12.04
CA GLN A 24 -0.58 7.98 -12.37
C GLN A 24 0.19 8.39 -11.10
N GLU A 25 -0.49 8.98 -10.12
CA GLU A 25 0.15 9.42 -8.88
C GLU A 25 0.63 8.23 -8.04
N ILE A 26 -0.20 7.18 -7.93
CA ILE A 26 0.16 5.97 -7.18
C ILE A 26 1.35 5.25 -7.83
N ARG A 27 1.40 5.18 -9.17
CA ARG A 27 2.56 4.60 -9.87
C ARG A 27 3.83 5.42 -9.63
N ASN A 28 3.72 6.74 -9.66
CA ASN A 28 4.85 7.63 -9.40
C ASN A 28 5.36 7.48 -7.96
N TRP A 29 4.45 7.42 -6.98
CA TRP A 29 4.77 7.12 -5.58
C TRP A 29 5.50 5.78 -5.47
N PHE A 30 4.94 4.71 -6.03
CA PHE A 30 5.53 3.38 -5.93
C PHE A 30 6.92 3.33 -6.57
N THR A 31 7.09 3.92 -7.75
CA THR A 31 8.38 4.01 -8.44
C THR A 31 9.41 4.78 -7.61
N SER A 32 9.01 5.91 -7.04
CA SER A 32 9.89 6.74 -6.20
C SER A 32 10.29 6.02 -4.91
N ALA A 33 9.32 5.37 -4.25
CA ALA A 33 9.56 4.59 -3.04
C ALA A 33 10.48 3.40 -3.31
N MET A 34 10.28 2.68 -4.43
CA MET A 34 11.15 1.59 -4.85
C MET A 34 12.57 2.06 -5.18
N GLN A 35 12.72 3.20 -5.87
CA GLN A 35 14.04 3.77 -6.17
C GLN A 35 14.78 4.22 -4.91
N LYS A 36 14.07 4.88 -3.99
CA LYS A 36 14.65 5.44 -2.77
C LYS A 36 15.00 4.37 -1.74
N TYR A 37 14.09 3.42 -1.52
CA TYR A 37 14.18 2.50 -0.39
C TYR A 37 14.44 1.05 -0.80
N GLN A 38 14.25 0.67 -2.07
CA GLN A 38 14.42 -0.72 -2.52
C GLN A 38 13.67 -1.72 -1.62
N PHE A 39 12.47 -1.33 -1.20
CA PHE A 39 11.79 -2.01 -0.12
C PHE A 39 11.16 -3.34 -0.56
N GLN A 40 10.96 -4.23 0.41
CA GLN A 40 10.19 -5.45 0.29
C GLN A 40 9.10 -5.46 1.37
N ALA A 41 7.89 -5.86 0.99
CA ALA A 41 6.75 -5.95 1.88
C ALA A 41 6.34 -7.43 2.05
N GLU A 42 6.44 -7.94 3.27
CA GLU A 42 6.10 -9.30 3.64
C GLU A 42 4.85 -9.33 4.54
N PRO A 43 3.69 -9.77 4.03
CA PRO A 43 2.49 -9.92 4.83
C PRO A 43 2.70 -10.91 5.98
N LEU A 44 2.46 -10.48 7.21
CA LEU A 44 2.60 -11.33 8.40
C LEU A 44 1.26 -11.90 8.86
N LYS A 45 0.24 -11.04 8.92
CA LYS A 45 -1.05 -11.40 9.52
C LYS A 45 -2.17 -10.52 8.99
N ILE A 46 -3.33 -11.11 8.71
CA ILE A 46 -4.58 -10.37 8.53
C ILE A 46 -5.08 -9.95 9.92
N ILE A 47 -5.11 -8.64 10.18
CA ILE A 47 -5.61 -8.05 11.43
C ILE A 47 -7.14 -7.94 11.37
N GLU A 48 -7.69 -7.57 10.20
CA GLU A 48 -9.11 -7.40 9.99
C GLU A 48 -9.50 -7.88 8.58
N ASN A 49 -10.66 -8.52 8.47
CA ASN A 49 -11.24 -8.96 7.22
C ASN A 49 -12.76 -8.84 7.26
N GLN A 50 -13.25 -7.70 6.80
CA GLN A 50 -14.67 -7.44 6.55
C GLN A 50 -14.92 -7.41 5.04
N SER A 51 -16.18 -7.46 4.62
CA SER A 51 -16.58 -7.61 3.21
C SER A 51 -15.87 -6.65 2.23
N GLN A 52 -15.56 -5.42 2.66
CA GLN A 52 -14.89 -4.41 1.83
C GLN A 52 -13.66 -3.78 2.52
N HIS A 53 -13.26 -4.28 3.68
CA HIS A 53 -12.15 -3.70 4.46
C HIS A 53 -11.21 -4.82 4.91
N ILE A 54 -9.94 -4.71 4.52
CA ILE A 54 -8.91 -5.69 4.88
C ILE A 54 -7.73 -4.93 5.49
N SER A 55 -7.32 -5.30 6.71
CA SER A 55 -6.12 -4.76 7.34
C SER A 55 -5.08 -5.86 7.48
N ILE A 56 -3.84 -5.61 7.03
CA ILE A 56 -2.74 -6.58 7.00
C ILE A 56 -1.52 -6.00 7.73
N LEU A 57 -1.09 -6.67 8.79
CA LEU A 57 0.21 -6.42 9.40
C LEU A 57 1.29 -6.92 8.46
N THR A 58 2.23 -6.05 8.11
CA THR A 58 3.25 -6.31 7.10
C THR A 58 4.62 -5.91 7.64
N ARG A 59 5.60 -6.80 7.47
CA ARG A 59 7.01 -6.47 7.70
C ARG A 59 7.55 -5.80 6.45
N VAL A 60 8.05 -4.58 6.58
CA VAL A 60 8.69 -3.86 5.49
C VAL A 60 10.19 -3.75 5.77
N SER A 61 11.00 -4.23 4.84
CA SER A 61 12.46 -4.13 4.87
C SER A 61 12.95 -3.33 3.68
N GLY A 62 14.06 -2.62 3.81
CA GLY A 62 14.65 -1.81 2.76
C GLY A 62 15.81 -0.94 3.24
N HIS A 63 16.21 0.03 2.42
CA HIS A 63 17.26 1.00 2.67
C HIS A 63 16.71 2.26 3.34
N PHE A 64 16.26 2.12 4.59
CA PHE A 64 15.82 3.22 5.44
C PHE A 64 16.21 2.97 6.90
N PRO A 65 16.34 4.01 7.73
CA PRO A 65 16.67 3.86 9.14
C PRO A 65 15.67 2.96 9.86
N ASN A 66 16.16 2.09 10.75
CA ASN A 66 15.35 1.13 11.54
C ASN A 66 14.68 0.01 10.73
N SER A 67 15.05 -0.19 9.47
CA SER A 67 14.67 -1.37 8.69
C SER A 67 15.14 -2.67 9.37
N PRO A 68 14.30 -3.71 9.49
CA PRO A 68 12.89 -3.77 9.08
C PRO A 68 11.93 -3.15 10.11
N ILE A 69 10.81 -2.62 9.63
CA ILE A 69 9.70 -2.13 10.46
C ILE A 69 8.43 -2.98 10.24
N GLN A 70 7.48 -2.87 11.17
CA GLN A 70 6.13 -3.40 10.99
C GLN A 70 5.15 -2.25 10.78
N ILE A 71 4.36 -2.33 9.71
CA ILE A 71 3.33 -1.37 9.38
C ILE A 71 2.03 -2.10 9.03
N THR A 72 0.91 -1.41 9.13
CA THR A 72 -0.41 -1.92 8.76
C THR A 72 -0.82 -1.30 7.44
N TYR A 73 -1.06 -2.16 6.44
CA TYR A 73 -1.77 -1.77 5.23
C TYR A 73 -3.26 -1.98 5.43
N GLN A 74 -4.06 -0.95 5.21
CA GLN A 74 -5.52 -1.04 5.21
C GLN A 74 -6.04 -0.84 3.80
N PHE A 75 -6.82 -1.79 3.31
CA PHE A 75 -7.39 -1.80 1.97
C PHE A 75 -8.91 -1.63 2.06
N LYS A 76 -9.46 -0.73 1.24
CA LYS A 76 -10.88 -0.70 0.90
C LYS A 76 -11.10 -1.29 -0.49
N LEU A 77 -12.10 -2.15 -0.64
CA LEU A 77 -12.39 -2.83 -1.90
C LEU A 77 -13.79 -2.51 -2.41
N ASN A 78 -13.92 -2.38 -3.72
CA ASN A 78 -15.19 -2.34 -4.44
C ASN A 78 -15.08 -3.18 -5.72
N GLN A 79 -16.02 -4.10 -5.95
CA GLN A 79 -16.05 -4.96 -7.15
C GLN A 79 -14.69 -5.62 -7.46
N ASN A 80 -14.02 -6.15 -6.42
CA ASN A 80 -12.69 -6.78 -6.47
C ASN A 80 -11.50 -5.87 -6.84
N LEU A 81 -11.71 -4.56 -6.92
CA LEU A 81 -10.66 -3.56 -7.06
C LEU A 81 -10.43 -2.83 -5.74
N ILE A 82 -9.19 -2.44 -5.48
CA ILE A 82 -8.82 -1.60 -4.35
C ILE A 82 -9.19 -0.17 -4.69
N THR A 83 -10.01 0.46 -3.85
CA THR A 83 -10.39 1.87 -3.97
C THR A 83 -9.60 2.77 -3.02
N HIS A 84 -9.08 2.21 -1.93
CA HIS A 84 -8.29 2.96 -0.96
C HIS A 84 -7.21 2.11 -0.32
N VAL A 85 -6.03 2.69 -0.14
CA VAL A 85 -4.92 2.13 0.63
C VAL A 85 -4.49 3.14 1.68
N ILE A 86 -4.40 2.73 2.94
CA ILE A 86 -3.81 3.53 4.01
C ILE A 86 -2.61 2.76 4.56
N ILE A 87 -1.47 3.45 4.68
CA ILE A 87 -0.24 2.93 5.28
C ILE A 87 -0.03 3.62 6.62
N SER A 88 0.02 2.84 7.71
CA SER A 88 0.14 3.33 9.09
C SER A 88 1.02 2.47 9.98
#